data_AF-A0A1C6TQ18-F1
#
_entry.id   AF-A0A1C6TQ18-F1
#
_cell.length_a   1.000
_cell.length_b   1.000
_cell.length_c   1.000
_cell.angle_alpha   90.00
_cell.angle_beta   90.00
_cell.angle_gamma   90.00
#
_symmetry.space_group_name_H-M   'P 1'
#
loop_
_entity.id
_entity.type
_entity.pdbx_description
1 polymer ?
#
loop_
_entity_poly.entity_id
_entity_poly.type
_entity_poly.pdbx_seq_one_letter_code
_entity_poly.pdbx_strand_id
1 'polypeptide(L)'
;MAEIGKWERQLDADVREMAKADTLAFGGVGIVGTLLPATEAYHRVERALDEHPAEARQQVDWLLEHGSPAGKAYAAALLGTVDRAVGRAAWRRLRADGGELTTFTGCLMDQTTLGAYAAERLADE
;
A
#
# COMPACT_ATOMS: atom_id res chain seq x y z
N MET A 1 14.26 12.12 25.03
CA MET A 1 13.54 10.83 25.15
C MET A 1 12.02 11.02 25.01
N ALA A 2 11.53 11.59 23.89
CA ALA A 2 10.07 11.72 23.65
C ALA A 2 9.70 11.80 22.14
N GLU A 3 10.54 11.28 21.25
CA GLU A 3 10.22 11.20 19.82
C GLU A 3 9.46 9.91 19.48
N ILE A 4 9.61 8.85 20.32
CA ILE A 4 9.07 7.51 20.07
C ILE A 4 7.56 7.56 19.81
N GLY A 5 6.80 8.20 20.71
CA GLY A 5 5.35 8.29 20.56
C GLY A 5 4.83 9.25 19.47
N LYS A 6 5.66 10.09 18.85
CA LYS A 6 5.18 10.99 17.77
C LYS A 6 5.22 10.29 16.42
N TRP A 7 6.33 9.62 16.10
CA TRP A 7 6.45 8.91 14.83
C TRP A 7 5.55 7.67 14.79
N GLU A 8 5.40 6.93 15.89
CA GLU A 8 4.48 5.77 15.96
C GLU A 8 3.03 6.17 15.70
N ARG A 9 2.59 7.31 16.27
CA ARG A 9 1.24 7.85 16.02
C ARG A 9 1.07 8.30 14.58
N GLN A 10 2.11 8.87 13.97
CA GLN A 10 2.07 9.25 12.56
C GLN A 10 2.00 8.01 11.67
N LEU A 11 2.76 6.96 11.98
CA LEU A 11 2.73 5.68 11.29
C LEU A 11 1.33 5.02 11.36
N ASP A 12 0.72 4.96 12.55
CA ASP A 12 -0.67 4.46 12.70
C ASP A 12 -1.66 5.31 11.89
N ALA A 13 -1.53 6.64 11.90
CA ALA A 13 -2.40 7.51 11.12
C ALA A 13 -2.24 7.28 9.61
N ASP A 14 -1.00 7.14 9.12
CA ASP A 14 -0.70 6.89 7.70
C ASP A 14 -1.23 5.53 7.26
N VAL A 15 -1.03 4.49 8.09
CA VAL A 15 -1.55 3.15 7.81
C VAL A 15 -3.08 3.12 7.81
N ARG A 16 -3.73 3.87 8.71
CA ARG A 16 -5.20 4.00 8.70
C ARG A 16 -5.73 4.77 7.51
N GLU A 17 -4.98 5.75 7.00
CA GLU A 17 -5.34 6.47 5.78
C GLU A 17 -5.29 5.51 4.58
N MET A 18 -4.22 4.72 4.48
CA MET A 18 -4.09 3.68 3.44
C MET A 18 -5.17 2.59 3.58
N ALA A 19 -5.54 2.22 4.80
CA ALA A 19 -6.55 1.19 5.06
C ALA A 19 -7.95 1.56 4.56
N LYS A 20 -8.23 2.86 4.39
CA LYS A 20 -9.52 3.37 3.88
C LYS A 20 -9.46 3.76 2.41
N ALA A 21 -8.32 3.60 1.76
CA ALA A 21 -8.15 4.02 0.38
C ALA A 21 -9.01 3.16 -0.54
N ASP A 22 -9.84 3.78 -1.37
CA ASP A 22 -10.55 3.07 -2.45
C ASP A 22 -9.77 3.10 -3.76
N THR A 23 -8.74 3.96 -3.83
CA THR A 23 -7.93 4.20 -5.02
C THR A 23 -6.46 3.90 -4.76
N LEU A 24 -5.87 3.13 -5.66
CA LEU A 24 -4.47 2.79 -5.71
C LEU A 24 -3.74 3.61 -6.78
N ALA A 25 -2.78 4.42 -6.36
CA ALA A 25 -1.93 5.21 -7.23
C ALA A 25 -0.53 5.30 -6.61
N PHE A 26 0.50 4.95 -7.39
CA PHE A 26 1.91 5.03 -6.94
C PHE A 26 2.61 6.31 -7.41
N GLY A 27 1.85 7.25 -7.99
CA GLY A 27 2.35 8.53 -8.47
C GLY A 27 1.23 9.56 -8.53
N GLY A 28 1.57 10.78 -8.96
CA GLY A 28 0.60 11.88 -9.07
C GLY A 28 -0.52 11.53 -10.04
N VAL A 29 -1.76 11.82 -9.64
CA VAL A 29 -2.96 11.57 -10.45
C VAL A 29 -3.56 12.88 -10.97
N GLY A 30 -4.17 12.83 -12.15
CA GLY A 30 -4.82 13.98 -12.80
C GLY A 30 -3.86 14.94 -13.52
N ILE A 31 -4.40 16.07 -14.01
CA ILE A 31 -3.69 17.04 -14.89
C ILE A 31 -2.60 17.82 -14.13
N VAL A 32 -2.68 17.88 -12.79
CA VAL A 32 -1.74 18.61 -11.93
C VAL A 32 -0.75 17.67 -11.23
N GLY A 33 -0.87 16.35 -11.40
CA GLY A 33 0.02 15.38 -10.76
C GLY A 33 -0.06 15.40 -9.22
N THR A 34 -1.24 15.66 -8.66
CA THR A 34 -1.43 15.68 -7.20
C THR A 34 -1.37 14.27 -6.65
N LEU A 35 -0.60 14.05 -5.58
CA LEU A 35 -0.59 12.77 -4.87
C LEU A 35 -1.87 12.62 -4.06
N LEU A 36 -2.44 11.41 -4.07
CA LEU A 36 -3.54 11.10 -3.17
C LEU A 36 -3.01 11.01 -1.73
N PRO A 37 -3.81 11.35 -0.71
CA PRO A 37 -3.41 11.23 0.70
C PRO A 37 -2.86 9.83 1.04
N ALA A 38 -3.47 8.78 0.49
CA ALA A 38 -3.00 7.40 0.64
C ALA A 38 -1.64 7.15 -0.02
N THR A 39 -1.35 7.80 -1.15
CA THR A 39 -0.03 7.71 -1.82
C THR A 39 1.05 8.44 -1.02
N GLU A 40 0.71 9.60 -0.45
CA GLU A 40 1.65 10.28 0.45
C GLU A 40 1.92 9.47 1.71
N ALA A 41 0.87 8.86 2.29
CA ALA A 41 0.99 7.94 3.40
C ALA A 41 1.87 6.74 3.04
N TYR A 42 1.69 6.15 1.86
CA TYR A 42 2.55 5.08 1.33
C TYR A 42 4.04 5.46 1.38
N HIS A 43 4.42 6.62 0.87
CA HIS A 43 5.83 7.06 0.90
C HIS A 43 6.35 7.33 2.31
N ARG A 44 5.50 7.79 3.23
CA ARG A 44 5.89 7.97 4.64
C ARG A 44 6.09 6.62 5.33
N VAL A 45 5.22 5.64 5.07
CA VAL A 45 5.35 4.27 5.60
C VAL A 45 6.57 3.56 5.00
N GLU A 46 6.85 3.76 3.71
CA GLU A 46 8.06 3.26 3.04
C GLU A 46 9.32 3.75 3.76
N ARG A 47 9.42 5.06 4.02
CA ARG A 47 10.55 5.61 4.80
C ARG A 47 10.59 5.06 6.24
N ALA A 48 9.44 4.85 6.87
CA ALA A 48 9.38 4.26 8.20
C ALA A 48 9.85 2.80 8.22
N LEU A 49 9.70 2.04 7.13
CA LEU A 49 10.28 0.70 7.00
C LEU A 49 11.81 0.73 6.95
N ASP A 50 12.41 1.78 6.40
CA ASP A 50 13.87 1.97 6.42
C ASP A 50 14.39 2.40 7.79
N GLU A 51 13.67 3.29 8.48
CA GLU A 51 14.09 3.88 9.77
C GLU A 51 13.76 2.97 10.97
N HIS A 52 12.60 2.29 10.93
CA HIS A 52 12.00 1.50 12.01
C HIS A 52 11.40 0.19 11.49
N PRO A 53 12.23 -0.73 10.98
CA PRO A 53 11.77 -1.86 10.17
C PRO A 53 10.82 -2.81 10.92
N ALA A 54 11.04 -3.07 12.22
CA ALA A 54 10.22 -4.05 12.95
C ALA A 54 8.80 -3.53 13.21
N GLU A 55 8.68 -2.30 13.70
CA GLU A 55 7.41 -1.66 14.04
C GLU A 55 6.61 -1.31 12.78
N ALA A 56 7.27 -0.75 11.75
CA ALA A 56 6.63 -0.47 10.48
C ALA A 56 6.15 -1.77 9.80
N ARG A 57 6.95 -2.84 9.87
CA ARG A 57 6.54 -4.14 9.32
C ARG A 57 5.25 -4.66 9.95
N GLN A 58 5.12 -4.57 11.27
CA GLN A 58 3.91 -5.01 11.99
C GLN A 58 2.67 -4.25 11.52
N GLN A 59 2.79 -2.94 11.29
CA GLN A 59 1.68 -2.11 10.81
C GLN A 59 1.31 -2.42 9.36
N VAL A 60 2.28 -2.72 8.50
CA VAL A 60 2.01 -3.11 7.11
C VAL A 60 1.39 -4.51 7.02
N ASP A 61 1.80 -5.45 7.88
CA ASP A 61 1.15 -6.76 7.96
C ASP A 61 -0.31 -6.60 8.43
N TRP A 62 -0.58 -5.72 9.40
CA TRP A 62 -1.96 -5.40 9.79
C TRP A 62 -2.77 -4.81 8.63
N LEU A 63 -2.18 -3.89 7.85
CA LEU A 63 -2.81 -3.27 6.68
C LEU A 63 -3.15 -4.30 5.59
N LEU A 64 -2.28 -5.29 5.39
CA LEU A 64 -2.51 -6.37 4.42
C LEU A 64 -3.74 -7.22 4.78
N GLU A 65 -4.04 -7.35 6.07
CA GLU A 65 -5.17 -8.15 6.55
C GLU A 65 -6.47 -7.34 6.65
N HIS A 66 -6.39 -6.09 7.10
CA HIS A 66 -7.55 -5.29 7.52
C HIS A 66 -7.87 -4.12 6.58
N GLY A 67 -6.97 -3.79 5.65
CA GLY A 67 -7.18 -2.70 4.71
C GLY A 67 -8.32 -2.97 3.72
N SER A 68 -8.81 -1.89 3.11
CA SER A 68 -9.58 -1.95 1.88
C SER A 68 -8.80 -2.65 0.75
N PRO A 69 -9.44 -3.02 -0.37
CA PRO A 69 -8.75 -3.65 -1.49
C PRO A 69 -7.51 -2.86 -1.98
N ALA A 70 -7.61 -1.53 -2.12
CA ALA A 70 -6.46 -0.69 -2.46
C ALA A 70 -5.44 -0.59 -1.30
N GLY A 71 -5.88 -0.53 -0.04
CA GLY A 71 -4.98 -0.57 1.12
C GLY A 71 -4.13 -1.84 1.19
N LYS A 72 -4.75 -3.01 0.96
CA LYS A 72 -4.04 -4.30 0.87
C LYS A 72 -3.05 -4.34 -0.28
N ALA A 73 -3.40 -3.75 -1.43
CA ALA A 73 -2.49 -3.64 -2.57
C ALA A 73 -1.28 -2.75 -2.24
N TYR A 74 -1.47 -1.61 -1.57
CA TYR A 74 -0.35 -0.81 -1.08
C TYR A 74 0.53 -1.59 -0.10
N ALA A 75 -0.07 -2.34 0.83
CA ALA A 75 0.68 -3.17 1.76
C ALA A 75 1.56 -4.19 1.03
N ALA A 76 0.99 -4.96 0.10
CA ALA A 76 1.74 -5.94 -0.68
C ALA A 76 2.89 -5.30 -1.50
N ALA A 77 2.69 -4.08 -2.01
CA ALA A 77 3.75 -3.31 -2.66
C ALA A 77 4.88 -2.94 -1.68
N LEU A 78 4.55 -2.40 -0.50
CA LEU A 78 5.54 -2.08 0.55
C LEU A 78 6.31 -3.33 0.99
N LEU A 79 5.66 -4.47 1.12
CA LEU A 79 6.35 -5.70 1.49
C LEU A 79 7.38 -6.12 0.43
N GLY A 80 7.11 -5.82 -0.84
CA GLY A 80 8.01 -6.11 -1.95
C GLY A 80 9.23 -5.20 -2.03
N THR A 81 9.17 -3.98 -1.48
CA THR A 81 10.34 -3.08 -1.41
C THR A 81 11.35 -3.58 -0.37
N VAL A 82 10.87 -4.20 0.71
CA VAL A 82 11.70 -4.81 1.77
C VAL A 82 12.23 -6.17 1.36
N ASP A 83 11.35 -7.08 0.94
CA ASP A 83 11.71 -8.44 0.51
C ASP A 83 10.79 -8.87 -0.64
N ARG A 84 11.38 -9.06 -1.82
CA ARG A 84 10.65 -9.41 -3.03
C ARG A 84 9.88 -10.72 -2.91
N ALA A 85 10.41 -11.72 -2.19
CA ALA A 85 9.74 -12.99 -1.98
C ALA A 85 8.53 -12.84 -1.04
N VAL A 86 8.65 -11.97 -0.03
CA VAL A 86 7.53 -11.67 0.88
C VAL A 86 6.44 -10.88 0.18
N GLY A 87 6.80 -9.87 -0.62
CA GLY A 87 5.85 -9.16 -1.49
C GLY A 87 5.12 -10.11 -2.44
N ARG A 88 5.83 -11.00 -3.12
CA ARG A 88 5.24 -12.02 -4.00
C ARG A 88 4.28 -12.95 -3.26
N ALA A 89 4.62 -13.35 -2.04
CA ALA A 89 3.73 -14.17 -1.20
C ALA A 89 2.46 -13.40 -0.80
N ALA A 90 2.56 -12.10 -0.52
CA ALA A 90 1.41 -11.24 -0.25
C ALA A 90 0.50 -11.13 -1.47
N TRP A 91 1.04 -10.81 -2.65
CA TRP A 91 0.25 -10.77 -3.90
C TRP A 91 -0.44 -12.10 -4.21
N ARG A 92 0.21 -13.25 -3.98
CA ARG A 92 -0.42 -14.56 -4.14
C ARG A 92 -1.62 -14.77 -3.24
N ARG A 93 -1.61 -14.27 -1.99
CA ARG A 93 -2.76 -14.34 -1.08
C ARG A 93 -3.91 -13.47 -1.58
N LEU A 94 -3.59 -12.27 -2.08
CA LEU A 94 -4.58 -11.32 -2.58
C LEU A 94 -5.28 -11.77 -3.87
N ARG A 95 -4.74 -12.75 -4.61
CA ARG A 95 -5.39 -13.33 -5.81
C ARG A 95 -6.80 -13.85 -5.59
N ALA A 96 -7.14 -14.26 -4.36
CA ALA A 96 -8.46 -14.77 -4.03
C ALA A 96 -9.44 -13.67 -3.58
N ASP A 97 -8.98 -12.42 -3.45
CA ASP A 97 -9.80 -11.31 -2.99
C ASP A 97 -10.58 -10.70 -4.17
N GLY A 98 -11.91 -10.74 -4.07
CA GLY A 98 -12.83 -10.19 -5.08
C GLY A 98 -13.16 -8.72 -4.88
N GLY A 99 -12.56 -8.04 -3.91
CA GLY A 99 -12.81 -6.63 -3.65
C GLY A 99 -12.38 -5.75 -4.81
N GLU A 100 -13.23 -4.79 -5.17
CA GLU A 100 -12.94 -3.84 -6.25
C GLU A 100 -12.01 -2.73 -5.76
N LEU A 101 -11.13 -2.27 -6.64
CA LEU A 101 -10.34 -1.07 -6.44
C LEU A 101 -10.27 -0.25 -7.73
N THR A 102 -10.11 1.06 -7.55
CA THR A 102 -9.75 1.96 -8.65
C THR A 102 -8.23 2.05 -8.71
N THR A 103 -7.65 1.93 -9.89
CA THR A 103 -6.22 2.12 -10.13
C THR A 103 -5.99 3.34 -11.00
N PHE A 104 -4.89 4.04 -10.75
CA PHE A 104 -4.37 5.05 -11.68
C PHE A 104 -3.00 4.66 -12.18
N THR A 105 -2.86 4.57 -13.50
CA THR A 105 -1.58 4.44 -14.18
C THR A 105 -1.34 5.69 -15.02
N GLY A 106 -0.53 6.61 -14.49
CA GLY A 106 -0.39 7.95 -15.06
C GLY A 106 -1.73 8.70 -15.04
N CYS A 107 -2.25 9.04 -16.23
CA CYS A 107 -3.53 9.73 -16.37
C CYS A 107 -4.73 8.78 -16.53
N LEU A 108 -4.50 7.48 -16.70
CA LEU A 108 -5.57 6.51 -16.93
C LEU A 108 -6.11 6.00 -15.59
N MET A 109 -7.40 6.27 -15.35
CA MET A 109 -8.18 5.63 -14.29
C MET A 109 -8.75 4.33 -14.84
N ASP A 110 -8.59 3.24 -14.11
CA ASP A 110 -9.22 1.96 -14.42
C ASP A 110 -9.81 1.35 -13.14
N GLN A 111 -10.80 0.45 -13.30
CA GLN A 111 -11.41 -0.27 -12.20
C GLN A 111 -11.21 -1.77 -12.38
N THR A 112 -10.71 -2.42 -11.35
CA THR A 112 -10.42 -3.85 -11.39
C THR A 112 -10.67 -4.48 -10.02
N THR A 113 -10.57 -5.80 -9.94
CA THR A 113 -10.58 -6.52 -8.65
C THR A 113 -9.16 -6.65 -8.12
N LEU A 114 -9.02 -6.74 -6.80
CA LEU A 114 -7.73 -6.95 -6.16
C LEU A 114 -7.08 -8.24 -6.64
N GLY A 115 -7.87 -9.29 -6.82
CA GLY A 115 -7.38 -10.57 -7.34
C GLY A 115 -6.84 -10.48 -8.76
N ALA A 116 -7.50 -9.74 -9.65
CA ALA A 116 -7.03 -9.51 -11.02
C ALA A 116 -5.76 -8.67 -11.04
N TYR A 117 -5.73 -7.56 -10.30
CA TYR A 117 -4.55 -6.71 -10.17
C TYR A 117 -3.35 -7.46 -9.58
N ALA A 118 -3.58 -8.29 -8.57
CA ALA A 118 -2.55 -9.14 -7.99
C ALA A 118 -1.99 -10.17 -8.98
N ALA A 119 -2.83 -10.69 -9.90
CA ALA A 119 -2.38 -11.60 -10.94
C ALA A 119 -1.47 -10.90 -11.97
N GLU A 120 -1.80 -9.68 -12.37
CA GLU A 120 -0.95 -8.85 -13.25
C GLU A 120 0.41 -8.59 -12.60
N ARG A 121 0.42 -8.21 -11.31
CA ARG A 121 1.67 -7.96 -10.58
C ARG A 121 2.58 -9.17 -10.44
N LEU A 122 2.01 -10.36 -10.45
CA LEU A 122 2.77 -11.61 -10.43
C LEU A 122 3.32 -12.01 -11.82
N ALA A 123 2.78 -11.43 -12.89
CA ALA A 123 3.15 -11.69 -14.27
C ALA A 123 4.18 -10.69 -14.81
N ASP A 124 4.20 -9.44 -14.32
CA ASP A 124 5.17 -8.38 -14.66
C ASP A 124 6.57 -8.55 -13.99
N GLU A 125 6.86 -9.71 -13.39
CA GLU A 125 8.16 -10.06 -12.81
C GLU A 125 8.95 -11.05 -13.67
#